data_AF-F3QJF6-F1
#
_entry.id   AF-F3QJF6-F1
#
_cell.length_a   1.000
_cell.length_b   1.000
_cell.length_c   1.000
_cell.angle_alpha   90.00
_cell.angle_beta   90.00
_cell.angle_gamma   90.00
#
_symmetry.space_group_name_H-M   'P 1'
#
loop_
_entity.id
_entity.type
_entity.pdbx_description
1 polymer ?
#
loop_
_entity_poly.entity_id
_entity_poly.type
_entity_poly.pdbx_seq_one_letter_code
_entity_poly.pdbx_strand_id
1 'polypeptide(L)'
;MKTLEQVRQEMLAKAMSQPLAKYSLKDSDGKVVVSSNSPGQHAFTDPKDEAFAKSHYKLSEKFKRDDGTIINFWKMEPSPKGYFQSADGNFYLSAELPELDDEFVQDRYEQEVRGERNARISDTDKYVQLPDITVQSAARSKRAQLTESDRQALLDYRQALKDLPDQQGFPFVDYPEFPEALAYELEQAVNARNSMRQGGFFHA
;
A
#
# COMPACT_ATOMS: atom_id res chain seq x y z
N MET A 1 -0.40 -19.46 -8.71
CA MET A 1 0.02 -19.25 -7.31
C MET A 1 1.46 -18.75 -7.23
N LYS A 2 1.72 -17.70 -6.44
CA LYS A 2 3.09 -17.23 -6.15
C LYS A 2 3.71 -18.04 -5.01
N THR A 3 5.04 -18.10 -4.95
CA THR A 3 5.81 -18.65 -3.83
C THR A 3 6.34 -17.55 -2.91
N LEU A 4 6.67 -17.89 -1.66
CA LEU A 4 7.32 -16.96 -0.72
C LEU A 4 8.58 -16.34 -1.33
N GLU A 5 9.41 -17.14 -1.99
CA GLU A 5 10.63 -16.68 -2.65
C GLU A 5 10.34 -15.61 -3.72
N GLN A 6 9.35 -15.85 -4.58
CA GLN A 6 8.97 -14.89 -5.62
C GLN A 6 8.46 -13.58 -5.02
N VAL A 7 7.62 -13.67 -3.98
CA VAL A 7 7.09 -12.49 -3.29
C VAL A 7 8.23 -11.73 -2.61
N ARG A 8 9.16 -12.43 -1.96
CA ARG A 8 10.35 -11.82 -1.35
C ARG A 8 11.16 -11.04 -2.38
N GLN A 9 11.46 -11.65 -3.52
CA GLN A 9 12.22 -11.02 -4.60
C GLN A 9 11.52 -9.79 -5.17
N GLU A 10 10.20 -9.86 -5.39
CA GLU A 10 9.42 -8.71 -5.84
C GLU A 10 9.40 -7.57 -4.83
N MET A 11 9.20 -7.87 -3.54
CA MET A 11 9.19 -6.88 -2.46
C MET A 11 10.57 -6.24 -2.28
N LEU A 12 11.64 -7.03 -2.26
CA LEU A 12 13.03 -6.53 -2.21
C LEU A 12 13.34 -5.63 -3.40
N ALA A 13 13.00 -6.07 -4.62
CA ALA A 13 13.23 -5.26 -5.81
C ALA A 13 12.47 -3.93 -5.75
N LYS A 14 11.24 -3.95 -5.24
CA LYS A 14 10.43 -2.73 -5.02
C LYS A 14 11.09 -1.81 -3.99
N ALA A 15 11.48 -2.31 -2.83
CA ALA A 15 12.16 -1.51 -1.80
C ALA A 15 13.47 -0.89 -2.33
N MET A 16 14.30 -1.68 -3.01
CA MET A 16 15.56 -1.23 -3.62
C MET A 16 15.36 -0.19 -4.73
N SER A 17 14.17 -0.13 -5.35
CA SER A 17 13.83 0.91 -6.33
C SER A 17 13.45 2.26 -5.69
N GLN A 18 13.31 2.32 -4.36
CA GLN A 18 12.87 3.48 -3.60
C GLN A 18 13.97 3.99 -2.64
N PRO A 19 15.06 4.60 -3.17
CA PRO A 19 16.11 5.14 -2.33
C PRO A 19 15.63 6.34 -1.52
N LEU A 20 16.23 6.54 -0.35
CA LEU A 20 16.03 7.74 0.47
C LEU A 20 16.31 9.00 -0.35
N ALA A 21 15.40 9.98 -0.23
CA ALA A 21 15.49 11.24 -0.96
C ALA A 21 16.75 12.06 -0.56
N LYS A 22 17.12 13.07 -1.37
CA LYS A 22 18.39 13.80 -1.21
C LYS A 22 18.63 14.46 0.15
N TYR A 23 17.57 14.88 0.83
CA TYR A 23 17.63 15.50 2.15
C TYR A 23 16.73 14.75 3.13
N SER A 24 17.15 14.65 4.38
CA SER A 24 16.37 14.00 5.43
C SER A 24 16.72 14.53 6.81
N LEU A 25 15.88 14.21 7.79
CA LEU A 25 16.19 14.32 9.20
C LEU A 25 15.78 13.02 9.92
N LYS A 26 16.57 12.67 10.92
CA LYS A 26 16.33 11.55 11.82
C LYS A 26 15.85 12.04 13.18
N ASP A 27 15.01 11.26 13.82
CA ASP A 27 14.64 11.43 15.22
C ASP A 27 15.75 10.99 16.18
N SER A 28 15.46 11.06 17.48
CA SER A 28 16.40 10.68 18.54
C SER A 28 16.75 9.19 18.56
N ASP A 29 15.94 8.33 17.93
CA ASP A 29 16.17 6.90 17.80
C ASP A 29 16.89 6.55 16.48
N GLY A 30 17.23 7.56 15.68
CA GLY A 30 17.99 7.41 14.43
C GLY A 30 17.12 7.03 13.22
N LYS A 31 15.80 7.03 13.37
CA LYS A 31 14.84 6.72 12.31
C LYS A 31 14.58 7.96 11.47
N VAL A 32 14.52 7.79 10.14
CA VAL A 32 14.17 8.88 9.22
C VAL A 32 12.70 9.26 9.40
N VAL A 33 12.44 10.49 9.83
CA VAL A 33 11.06 11.01 10.03
C VAL A 33 10.57 11.88 8.89
N VAL A 34 11.49 12.44 8.10
CA VAL A 34 11.18 13.29 6.97
C VAL A 34 12.26 13.15 5.91
N SER A 35 11.85 13.10 4.64
CA SER A 35 12.77 13.12 3.52
C SER A 35 12.21 13.92 2.35
N SER A 36 13.07 14.54 1.55
CA SER A 36 12.69 15.33 0.39
C SER A 36 13.83 15.40 -0.63
N ASN A 37 13.49 15.51 -1.91
CA ASN A 37 14.47 15.76 -2.97
C ASN A 37 14.89 17.23 -3.08
N SER A 38 14.20 18.12 -2.36
CA SER A 38 14.50 19.54 -2.27
C SER A 38 14.94 19.90 -0.84
N PRO A 39 15.78 20.94 -0.67
CA PRO A 39 16.06 21.47 0.66
C PRO A 39 14.76 21.91 1.34
N GLY A 40 14.64 21.64 2.63
CA GLY A 40 13.44 21.95 3.40
C GLY A 40 13.74 22.10 4.88
N GLN A 41 12.67 22.16 5.67
CA GLN A 41 12.74 22.22 7.12
C GLN A 41 11.64 21.37 7.73
N HIS A 42 11.90 20.84 8.93
CA HIS A 42 10.96 20.03 9.68
C HIS A 42 10.94 20.44 11.14
N ALA A 43 9.78 20.34 11.79
CA ALA A 43 9.63 20.57 13.21
C ALA A 43 9.27 19.25 13.90
N PHE A 44 9.94 18.97 15.01
CA PHE A 44 9.62 17.84 15.87
C PHE A 44 8.60 18.28 16.92
N THR A 45 7.59 17.43 17.17
CA THR A 45 6.58 17.67 18.20
C THR A 45 6.83 16.87 19.47
N ASP A 46 7.61 15.79 19.37
CA ASP A 46 8.01 15.02 20.55
C ASP A 46 9.15 15.73 21.30
N PRO A 47 9.06 15.91 22.63
CA PRO A 47 10.09 16.61 23.41
C PRO A 47 11.48 15.96 23.35
N LYS A 48 11.56 14.63 23.26
CA LYS A 48 12.83 13.90 23.16
C LYS A 48 13.50 14.19 21.83
N ASP A 49 12.72 14.16 20.75
CA ASP A 49 13.22 14.44 19.40
C ASP A 49 13.56 15.92 19.21
N GLU A 50 12.81 16.83 19.84
CA GLU A 50 13.16 18.25 19.83
C GLU A 50 14.48 18.51 20.57
N ALA A 51 14.69 17.86 21.72
CA ALA A 51 15.94 17.97 22.46
C ALA A 51 17.13 17.42 21.65
N PHE A 52 16.95 16.29 20.96
CA PHE A 52 17.94 15.74 20.04
C PHE A 52 18.20 16.69 18.86
N ALA A 53 17.15 17.17 18.20
CA ALA A 53 17.28 18.08 17.07
C ALA A 53 18.05 19.36 17.45
N LYS A 54 17.86 19.85 18.67
CA LYS A 54 18.58 21.02 19.19
C LYS A 54 20.08 20.81 19.35
N SER A 55 20.54 19.60 19.65
CA SER A 55 21.98 19.31 19.73
C SER A 55 22.57 18.81 18.42
N HIS A 56 21.76 18.32 17.48
CA HIS A 56 22.23 17.66 16.26
C HIS A 56 22.03 18.45 14.97
N TYR A 57 21.00 19.30 14.87
CA TYR A 57 20.65 19.98 13.63
C TYR A 57 20.74 21.49 13.73
N LYS A 58 20.92 22.12 12.57
CA LYS A 58 20.90 23.57 12.47
C LYS A 58 19.46 24.09 12.52
N LEU A 59 19.17 24.93 13.52
CA LEU A 59 17.93 25.68 13.58
C LEU A 59 17.79 26.58 12.35
N SER A 60 16.64 26.49 11.68
CA SER A 60 16.26 27.32 10.54
C SER A 60 15.44 28.51 11.01
N GLU A 61 14.27 28.24 11.62
CA GLU A 61 13.28 29.25 11.97
C GLU A 61 12.59 28.92 13.29
N LYS A 62 12.05 29.95 13.96
CA LYS A 62 11.18 29.82 15.12
C LYS A 62 9.83 30.44 14.80
N PHE A 63 8.77 29.68 15.02
CA PHE A 63 7.41 30.16 14.84
C PHE A 63 6.70 30.19 16.18
N LYS A 64 6.18 31.36 16.58
CA LYS A 64 5.38 31.51 17.79
C LYS A 64 3.90 31.47 17.42
N ARG A 65 3.15 30.54 18.01
CA ARG A 65 1.69 30.46 17.89
C ARG A 65 1.01 31.47 18.80
N ASP A 66 -0.27 31.74 18.53
CA ASP A 66 -1.09 32.66 19.31
C ASP A 66 -1.24 32.22 20.78
N ASP A 67 -1.17 30.92 21.06
CA ASP A 67 -1.17 30.32 22.40
C ASP A 67 0.16 30.49 23.16
N GLY A 68 1.17 31.10 22.53
CA GLY A 68 2.50 31.32 23.10
C GLY A 68 3.49 30.18 22.86
N THR A 69 3.08 29.05 22.31
CA THR A 69 3.95 27.91 21.99
C THR A 69 4.93 28.27 20.88
N ILE A 70 6.20 27.94 21.06
CA ILE A 70 7.26 28.14 20.06
C ILE A 70 7.54 26.82 19.37
N ILE A 71 7.45 26.80 18.05
CA ILE A 71 7.84 25.68 17.20
C ILE A 71 9.19 26.00 16.57
N ASN A 72 10.14 25.10 16.76
CA ASN A 72 11.47 25.18 16.16
C ASN A 72 11.50 24.35 14.88
N PHE A 73 11.84 24.99 13.76
CA PHE A 73 12.06 24.32 12.48
C PHE A 73 13.54 24.09 12.26
N TRP A 74 13.91 22.85 11.99
CA TRP A 74 15.27 22.39 11.76
C TRP A 74 15.51 22.20 10.27
N LYS A 75 16.65 22.69 9.77
CA LYS A 75 17.00 22.59 8.36
C LYS A 75 17.31 21.13 8.02
N MET A 76 16.71 20.61 6.95
CA MET A 76 17.03 19.28 6.46
C MET A 76 18.47 19.21 5.94
N GLU A 77 19.12 18.07 6.20
CA GLU A 77 20.52 17.85 5.84
C GLU A 77 20.64 16.82 4.71
N PRO A 78 21.77 16.79 3.96
CA PRO A 78 21.99 15.78 2.95
C PRO A 78 21.85 14.36 3.53
N SER A 79 21.04 13.54 2.88
CA SER A 79 20.73 12.20 3.37
C SER A 79 21.93 11.26 3.31
N PRO A 80 22.02 10.32 4.27
CA PRO A 80 22.97 9.21 4.15
C PRO A 80 22.62 8.34 2.94
N LYS A 81 23.66 7.80 2.30
CA LYS A 81 23.50 6.89 1.15
C LYS A 81 23.18 5.47 1.62
N GLY A 82 22.56 4.69 0.74
CA GLY A 82 22.32 3.26 0.96
C GLY A 82 21.05 2.92 1.74
N TYR A 83 20.23 3.92 2.05
CA TYR A 83 18.91 3.74 2.65
C TYR A 83 17.83 3.59 1.59
N PHE A 84 16.88 2.70 1.83
CA PHE A 84 15.76 2.36 0.95
C PHE A 84 14.47 2.29 1.76
N GLN A 85 13.36 2.68 1.13
CA GLN A 85 12.05 2.61 1.75
C GLN A 85 11.54 1.16 1.71
N SER A 86 11.27 0.59 2.86
CA SER A 86 10.60 -0.71 3.00
C SER A 86 9.09 -0.57 2.82
N ALA A 87 8.40 -1.68 2.60
CA ALA A 87 6.94 -1.79 2.55
C ALA A 87 6.24 -1.35 3.86
N ASP A 88 6.97 -1.24 4.98
CA ASP A 88 6.45 -0.66 6.21
C ASP A 88 6.44 0.89 6.22
N GLY A 89 7.01 1.52 5.19
CA GLY A 89 7.11 2.96 5.02
C GLY A 89 8.37 3.59 5.63
N ASN A 90 9.17 2.83 6.39
CA ASN A 90 10.40 3.29 7.02
C ASN A 90 11.61 3.06 6.12
N PHE A 91 12.74 3.68 6.50
CA PHE A 91 13.99 3.61 5.72
C PHE A 91 15.03 2.77 6.44
N TYR A 92 15.59 1.80 5.72
CA TYR A 92 16.62 0.87 6.22
C TYR A 92 17.81 0.83 5.27
N LEU A 93 18.97 0.43 5.77
CA LEU A 93 20.07 0.04 4.89
C LEU A 93 19.67 -1.19 4.07
N SER A 94 20.22 -1.34 2.87
CA SER A 94 19.93 -2.50 2.01
C SER A 94 20.08 -3.87 2.69
N ALA A 95 21.02 -4.00 3.64
CA ALA A 95 21.27 -5.25 4.38
C ALA A 95 20.37 -5.42 5.62
N GLU A 96 19.58 -4.40 5.96
CA GLU A 96 18.68 -4.35 7.12
C GLU A 96 17.22 -4.25 6.69
N LEU A 97 16.94 -4.42 5.39
CA LEU A 97 15.58 -4.35 4.86
C LEU A 97 14.73 -5.47 5.49
N PRO A 98 13.55 -5.14 6.05
CA PRO A 98 12.62 -6.13 6.56
C PRO A 98 12.21 -7.18 5.51
N GLU A 99 12.25 -6.85 4.22
CA GLU A 99 11.98 -7.78 3.13
C GLU A 99 12.99 -8.94 3.01
N LEU A 100 14.10 -8.91 3.76
CA LEU A 100 15.01 -10.04 3.88
C LEU A 100 14.48 -11.13 4.84
N ASP A 101 13.49 -10.80 5.66
CA ASP A 101 12.87 -11.69 6.63
C ASP A 101 11.56 -12.30 6.11
N ASP A 102 11.40 -13.60 6.33
CA ASP A 102 10.29 -14.38 5.77
C ASP A 102 8.96 -14.06 6.45
N GLU A 103 8.97 -13.81 7.76
CA GLU A 103 7.78 -13.47 8.55
C GLU A 103 7.24 -12.11 8.11
N PHE A 104 8.11 -11.11 7.95
CA PHE A 104 7.73 -9.81 7.41
C PHE A 104 7.10 -9.92 6.02
N VAL A 105 7.72 -10.69 5.11
CA VAL A 105 7.23 -10.86 3.73
C VAL A 105 5.88 -11.56 3.71
N GLN A 106 5.73 -12.62 4.51
CA GLN A 106 4.48 -13.36 4.62
C GLN A 106 3.35 -12.49 5.16
N ASP A 107 3.59 -11.74 6.24
CA ASP A 107 2.61 -10.85 6.85
C ASP A 107 2.15 -9.75 5.88
N ARG A 108 3.10 -9.14 5.17
CA ARG A 108 2.80 -8.09 4.20
C ARG A 108 2.00 -8.63 3.02
N TYR A 109 2.40 -9.78 2.50
CA TYR A 109 1.68 -10.42 1.40
C TYR A 109 0.30 -10.89 1.81
N GLU A 110 0.13 -11.40 3.02
CA GLU A 110 -1.18 -11.69 3.60
C GLU A 110 -2.07 -10.46 3.62
N GLN A 111 -1.58 -9.32 4.09
CA GLN A 111 -2.37 -8.08 4.08
C GLN A 111 -2.76 -7.64 2.66
N GLU A 112 -1.86 -7.77 1.68
CA GLU A 112 -2.16 -7.51 0.27
C GLU A 112 -3.28 -8.43 -0.22
N VAL A 113 -3.16 -9.74 0.04
CA VAL A 113 -4.13 -10.75 -0.40
C VAL A 113 -5.51 -10.50 0.23
N ARG A 114 -5.54 -10.17 1.52
CA ARG A 114 -6.75 -9.79 2.27
C ARG A 114 -7.37 -8.51 1.72
N GLY A 115 -6.55 -7.51 1.39
CA GLY A 115 -6.99 -6.24 0.83
C GLY A 115 -7.64 -6.41 -0.54
N GLU A 116 -7.02 -7.19 -1.43
CA GLU A 116 -7.56 -7.46 -2.76
C GLU A 116 -8.81 -8.35 -2.71
N ARG A 117 -8.89 -9.33 -1.80
CA ARG A 117 -10.14 -10.06 -1.52
C ARG A 117 -11.27 -9.09 -1.15
N ASN A 118 -11.03 -8.19 -0.20
CA ASN A 118 -12.04 -7.23 0.25
C ASN A 118 -12.48 -6.31 -0.89
N ALA A 119 -11.55 -5.90 -1.76
CA ALA A 119 -11.86 -5.11 -2.95
C ALA A 119 -12.76 -5.87 -3.94
N ARG A 120 -12.46 -7.15 -4.23
CA ARG A 120 -13.29 -8.01 -5.09
C ARG A 120 -14.70 -8.25 -4.52
N ILE A 121 -14.83 -8.36 -3.20
CA ILE A 121 -16.14 -8.39 -2.53
C ILE A 121 -16.86 -7.05 -2.76
N SER A 122 -16.19 -5.93 -2.56
CA SER A 122 -16.78 -4.61 -2.77
C SER A 122 -17.23 -4.38 -4.21
N ASP A 123 -16.43 -4.80 -5.21
CA ASP A 123 -16.78 -4.69 -6.64
C ASP A 123 -18.10 -5.38 -6.98
N THR A 124 -18.43 -6.44 -6.23
CA THR A 124 -19.59 -7.27 -6.48
C THR A 124 -20.84 -6.89 -5.69
N ASP A 125 -20.74 -5.99 -4.72
CA ASP A 125 -21.87 -5.62 -3.83
C ASP A 125 -23.09 -5.10 -4.61
N LYS A 126 -22.85 -4.26 -5.63
CA LYS A 126 -23.92 -3.69 -6.46
C LYS A 126 -24.75 -4.76 -7.20
N TYR A 127 -24.14 -5.87 -7.59
CA TYR A 127 -24.84 -6.94 -8.31
C TYR A 127 -25.74 -7.77 -7.38
N VAL A 128 -25.38 -7.86 -6.10
CA VAL A 128 -26.18 -8.52 -5.06
C VAL A 128 -27.34 -7.63 -4.61
N GLN A 129 -27.10 -6.33 -4.44
CA GLN A 129 -28.10 -5.39 -3.91
C GLN A 129 -29.21 -5.04 -4.91
N LEU A 130 -28.91 -5.05 -6.21
CA LEU A 130 -29.82 -4.56 -7.24
C LEU A 130 -30.36 -5.71 -8.11
N PRO A 131 -31.65 -6.09 -7.96
CA PRO A 131 -32.24 -7.21 -8.71
C PRO A 131 -32.43 -6.90 -10.21
N ASP A 132 -32.56 -5.64 -10.59
CA ASP A 132 -32.77 -5.23 -12.00
C ASP A 132 -31.48 -4.79 -12.71
N ILE A 133 -30.32 -5.01 -12.08
CA ILE A 133 -29.03 -4.62 -12.68
C ILE A 133 -28.79 -5.38 -13.98
N THR A 134 -28.28 -4.65 -14.98
CA THR A 134 -27.78 -5.25 -16.21
C THR A 134 -26.26 -5.25 -16.19
N VAL A 135 -25.63 -6.20 -16.86
CA VAL A 135 -24.18 -6.41 -16.91
C VAL A 135 -23.71 -6.58 -18.33
N GLN A 136 -22.45 -6.23 -18.59
CA GLN A 136 -21.80 -6.44 -19.88
C GLN A 136 -20.85 -7.63 -19.80
N SER A 137 -21.12 -8.68 -20.57
CA SER A 137 -20.31 -9.90 -20.60
C SER A 137 -19.00 -9.77 -21.37
N ALA A 138 -18.89 -8.80 -22.29
CA ALA A 138 -17.70 -8.56 -23.09
C ALA A 138 -17.67 -7.12 -23.63
N ALA A 139 -16.50 -6.66 -24.07
CA ALA A 139 -16.35 -5.32 -24.63
C ALA A 139 -17.37 -5.03 -25.74
N ARG A 140 -18.17 -3.96 -25.55
CA ARG A 140 -19.22 -3.52 -26.48
C ARG A 140 -20.39 -4.51 -26.66
N SER A 141 -20.48 -5.57 -25.85
CA SER A 141 -21.67 -6.43 -25.85
C SER A 141 -22.88 -5.70 -25.30
N LYS A 142 -24.08 -6.11 -25.71
CA LYS A 142 -25.33 -5.58 -25.14
C LYS A 142 -25.41 -5.98 -23.67
N ARG A 143 -25.85 -5.04 -22.82
CA ARG A 143 -26.08 -5.35 -21.41
C ARG A 143 -27.29 -6.27 -21.28
N ALA A 144 -27.18 -7.27 -20.42
CA ALA A 144 -28.26 -8.21 -20.11
C ALA A 144 -28.47 -8.27 -18.60
N GLN A 145 -29.68 -8.58 -18.15
CA GLN A 145 -29.92 -8.88 -16.74
C GLN A 145 -29.24 -10.19 -16.35
N LEU A 146 -28.79 -10.27 -15.10
CA LEU A 146 -28.28 -11.52 -14.54
C LEU A 146 -29.42 -12.55 -14.43
N THR A 147 -29.16 -13.75 -14.93
CA THR A 147 -30.04 -14.90 -14.71
C THR A 147 -29.94 -15.38 -13.26
N GLU A 148 -30.88 -16.21 -12.83
CA GLU A 148 -30.80 -16.83 -11.49
C GLU A 148 -29.51 -17.66 -11.32
N SER A 149 -29.08 -18.35 -12.36
CA SER A 149 -27.80 -19.08 -12.34
C SER A 149 -26.59 -18.15 -12.21
N ASP A 150 -26.60 -16.98 -12.86
CA ASP A 150 -25.51 -16.00 -12.72
C ASP A 150 -25.47 -15.42 -11.31
N ARG A 151 -26.63 -15.23 -10.69
CA ARG A 151 -26.75 -14.77 -9.29
C ARG A 151 -26.19 -15.81 -8.34
N GLN A 152 -26.52 -17.08 -8.53
CA GLN A 152 -25.95 -18.17 -7.73
C GLN A 152 -24.42 -18.23 -7.90
N ALA A 153 -23.91 -18.17 -9.13
CA ALA A 153 -22.47 -18.16 -9.39
C ALA A 153 -21.75 -16.96 -8.73
N LEU A 154 -22.39 -15.79 -8.70
CA LEU A 154 -21.88 -14.63 -7.97
C LEU A 154 -21.82 -14.87 -6.45
N LEU A 155 -22.86 -15.49 -5.87
CA LEU A 155 -22.88 -15.81 -4.44
C LEU A 155 -21.81 -16.84 -4.08
N ASP A 156 -21.63 -17.87 -4.90
CA ASP A 156 -20.61 -18.90 -4.73
C ASP A 156 -19.20 -18.29 -4.81
N TYR A 157 -18.96 -17.42 -5.80
CA TYR A 157 -17.71 -16.68 -5.91
C TYR A 157 -17.42 -15.81 -4.68
N ARG A 158 -18.42 -15.08 -4.17
CA ARG A 158 -18.27 -14.27 -2.96
C ARG A 158 -17.99 -15.13 -1.73
N GLN A 159 -18.59 -16.32 -1.65
CA GLN A 159 -18.32 -17.26 -0.55
C GLN A 159 -16.89 -17.80 -0.65
N ALA A 160 -16.45 -18.24 -1.83
CA ALA A 160 -15.08 -18.67 -2.07
C ALA A 160 -14.04 -17.58 -1.72
N LEU A 161 -14.34 -16.31 -1.98
CA LEU A 161 -13.50 -15.19 -1.54
C LEU A 161 -13.44 -15.08 -0.01
N LYS A 162 -14.57 -15.24 0.69
CA LYS A 162 -14.59 -15.17 2.17
C LYS A 162 -13.81 -16.31 2.80
N ASP A 163 -13.88 -17.50 2.21
CA ASP A 163 -13.23 -18.72 2.70
C ASP A 163 -11.73 -18.78 2.35
N LEU A 164 -11.22 -17.82 1.56
CA LEU A 164 -9.82 -17.77 1.11
C LEU A 164 -8.80 -17.87 2.27
N PRO A 165 -8.96 -17.20 3.43
CA PRO A 165 -8.03 -17.33 4.58
C PRO A 165 -7.97 -18.72 5.19
N ASP A 166 -9.02 -19.51 5.02
CA ASP A 166 -9.13 -20.84 5.61
C ASP A 166 -8.59 -21.91 4.65
N GLN A 167 -8.17 -21.52 3.43
CA GLN A 167 -7.55 -22.42 2.48
C GLN A 167 -6.12 -22.79 2.89
N GLN A 168 -5.78 -24.06 2.66
CA GLN A 168 -4.41 -24.54 2.88
C GLN A 168 -3.43 -23.78 1.97
N GLY A 169 -2.35 -23.26 2.58
CA GLY A 169 -1.31 -22.53 1.85
C GLY A 169 -1.54 -21.02 1.77
N PHE A 170 -2.62 -20.49 2.36
CA PHE A 170 -2.80 -19.05 2.51
C PHE A 170 -1.57 -18.40 3.18
N PRO A 171 -1.08 -17.24 2.70
CA PRO A 171 -1.64 -16.37 1.66
C PRO A 171 -1.28 -16.73 0.20
N PHE A 172 -0.45 -17.76 -0.02
CA PHE A 172 -0.02 -18.21 -1.34
C PHE A 172 -1.09 -19.09 -1.97
N VAL A 173 -2.25 -18.52 -2.29
CA VAL A 173 -3.35 -19.20 -2.97
C VAL A 173 -3.82 -18.36 -4.15
N ASP A 174 -4.37 -19.00 -5.18
CA ASP A 174 -4.98 -18.27 -6.29
C ASP A 174 -6.38 -17.78 -5.90
N TYR A 175 -6.76 -16.60 -6.38
CA TYR A 175 -8.12 -16.13 -6.21
C TYR A 175 -9.10 -17.01 -7.00
N PRO A 176 -10.35 -17.17 -6.52
CA PRO A 176 -11.39 -17.82 -7.30
C PRO A 176 -11.58 -17.11 -8.64
N GLU A 177 -11.91 -17.90 -9.66
CA GLU A 177 -12.22 -17.38 -11.00
C GLU A 177 -13.46 -16.49 -10.97
N PHE A 178 -13.49 -15.47 -11.82
CA PHE A 178 -14.66 -14.60 -11.90
C PHE A 178 -15.86 -15.37 -12.48
N PRO A 179 -17.09 -15.10 -12.01
CA PRO A 179 -18.30 -15.62 -12.65
C PRO A 179 -18.36 -15.19 -14.12
N GLU A 180 -18.66 -16.10 -15.04
CA GLU A 180 -18.59 -15.87 -16.50
C GLU A 180 -19.36 -14.61 -16.93
N ALA A 181 -20.60 -14.43 -16.45
CA ALA A 181 -21.43 -13.28 -16.78
C ALA A 181 -20.85 -11.92 -16.30
N LEU A 182 -19.97 -11.94 -15.30
CA LEU A 182 -19.38 -10.76 -14.66
C LEU A 182 -17.88 -10.60 -14.95
N ALA A 183 -17.23 -11.60 -15.56
CA ALA A 183 -15.78 -11.65 -15.72
C ALA A 183 -15.21 -10.39 -16.37
N TYR A 184 -15.86 -9.90 -17.43
CA TYR A 184 -15.45 -8.67 -18.10
C TYR A 184 -15.50 -7.45 -17.19
N GLU A 185 -16.63 -7.18 -16.53
CA GLU A 185 -16.76 -5.98 -15.67
C GLU A 185 -15.86 -6.05 -14.43
N LEU A 186 -15.65 -7.25 -13.87
CA LEU A 186 -14.75 -7.45 -12.72
C LEU A 186 -13.28 -7.30 -13.11
N GLU A 187 -12.88 -7.80 -14.29
CA GLU A 187 -11.54 -7.57 -14.82
C GLU A 187 -11.28 -6.07 -15.04
N GLN A 188 -12.27 -5.32 -15.55
CA GLN A 188 -12.15 -3.86 -15.66
C GLN A 188 -11.97 -3.20 -14.29
N ALA A 189 -12.69 -3.65 -13.26
CA ALA A 189 -12.54 -3.12 -11.90
C ALA A 189 -11.13 -3.39 -11.33
N VAL A 190 -10.59 -4.59 -11.53
CA VAL A 190 -9.22 -4.94 -11.13
C VAL A 190 -8.20 -4.09 -11.87
N ASN A 191 -8.36 -3.93 -13.19
CA ASN A 191 -7.46 -3.11 -14.00
C ASN A 191 -7.49 -1.64 -13.58
N ALA A 192 -8.66 -1.09 -13.27
CA ALA A 192 -8.81 0.26 -12.75
C ALA A 192 -8.11 0.44 -11.40
N ARG A 193 -8.20 -0.53 -10.49
CA ARG A 193 -7.44 -0.48 -9.24
C ARG A 193 -5.94 -0.54 -9.45
N ASN A 194 -5.48 -1.44 -10.32
CA ASN A 194 -4.05 -1.61 -10.58
C ASN A 194 -3.45 -0.35 -11.21
N SER A 195 -4.18 0.32 -12.10
CA SER A 195 -3.75 1.59 -12.68
C SER A 195 -3.71 2.72 -11.64
N MET A 196 -4.67 2.78 -10.71
CA MET A 196 -4.64 3.75 -9.60
C MET A 196 -3.46 3.50 -8.65
N ARG A 197 -3.18 2.24 -8.31
CA ARG A 197 -2.03 1.84 -7.48
C ARG A 197 -0.70 2.21 -8.13
N GLN A 198 -0.59 2.13 -9.45
CA GLN A 198 0.63 2.50 -10.19
C GLN A 198 0.73 4.02 -10.48
N GLY A 199 -0.40 4.69 -10.72
CA GLY A 199 -0.45 6.11 -11.08
C GLY A 199 -0.35 7.08 -9.90
N GLY A 200 -0.67 6.63 -8.68
CA GLY A 200 -0.60 7.46 -7.47
C GLY A 200 0.81 7.86 -7.00
N PHE A 201 1.87 7.30 -7.59
CA PHE A 201 3.27 7.56 -7.22
C PHE A 201 3.97 8.67 -8.03
N PHE A 202 3.31 9.28 -9.03
CA PHE A 202 3.92 10.34 -9.85
C PHE A 202 3.60 11.77 -9.39
N HIS A 203 2.84 11.96 -8.31
CA HIS A 203 2.53 13.28 -7.76
C HIS A 203 2.47 13.31 -6.22
N ALA A 204 3.63 13.12 -5.58
CA ALA A 204 3.88 13.60 -4.22
C ALA A 204 5.34 14.06 -4.10
#